data_AF-A0A418IQ06-F1
#
_entry.id   AF-A0A418IQ06-F1
#
_cell.length_a   1.000
_cell.length_b   1.000
_cell.length_c   1.000
_cell.angle_alpha   90.00
_cell.angle_beta   90.00
_cell.angle_gamma   90.00
#
_symmetry.space_group_name_H-M   'P 1'
#
loop_
_entity.id
_entity.type
_entity.pdbx_description
1 polymer ?
#
loop_
_entity_poly.entity_id
_entity_poly.type
_entity_poly.pdbx_seq_one_letter_code
_entity_poly.pdbx_strand_id
1 'polypeptide(L)'
;MEAVYAKDDQGAYQTLKITIKKDSATVFNLLSTTEGVQKWFPQLSFKERKVGGKMTFHMDEQDDVEMEITAFEENVAIGYTWDTGAVRFDLYDSGSETVLILDEFLPFDFPHIILDFSGWQFQMKNLKSVAETGEPLDQSEYDFDSVKDEVETKLDLG
;
A
#
# COMPACT_ATOMS: atom_id res chain seq x y z
N MET A 1 -0.89 9.29 -10.85
CA MET A 1 -0.74 9.11 -9.39
C MET A 1 0.01 10.32 -8.89
N GLU A 2 -0.45 10.91 -7.80
CA GLU A 2 0.25 11.98 -7.10
C GLU A 2 1.03 11.34 -5.94
N ALA A 3 2.26 11.80 -5.70
CA ALA A 3 3.10 11.33 -4.59
C ALA A 3 3.68 12.55 -3.85
N VAL A 4 3.53 12.55 -2.53
CA VAL A 4 4.07 13.56 -1.62
C VAL A 4 4.92 12.86 -0.58
N TYR A 5 6.05 13.46 -0.25
CA TYR A 5 6.98 12.93 0.74
C TYR A 5 7.21 13.96 1.84
N ALA A 6 7.37 13.47 3.06
CA ALA A 6 7.75 14.28 4.20
C ALA A 6 8.70 13.48 5.10
N LYS A 7 9.35 14.17 6.03
CA LYS A 7 10.13 13.55 7.10
C LYS A 7 10.07 14.43 8.34
N ASP A 8 10.22 13.82 9.50
CA ASP A 8 10.36 14.50 10.78
C ASP A 8 11.51 13.91 11.59
N ASP A 9 11.47 13.99 12.92
CA ASP A 9 12.48 13.42 13.81
C ASP A 9 12.33 11.91 14.03
N GLN A 10 11.18 11.33 13.67
CA GLN A 10 10.87 9.92 13.87
C GLN A 10 11.08 9.10 12.61
N GLY A 11 10.80 9.66 11.43
CA GLY A 11 10.99 8.93 10.18
C GLY A 11 10.58 9.65 8.92
N ALA A 12 10.35 8.87 7.89
CA ALA A 12 9.92 9.28 6.57
C ALA A 12 8.46 8.92 6.33
N TYR A 13 7.78 9.75 5.54
CA TYR A 13 6.38 9.59 5.18
C TYR A 13 6.21 9.65 3.66
N GLN A 14 5.34 8.80 3.15
CA GLN A 14 4.87 8.82 1.76
C GLN A 14 3.34 8.89 1.75
N THR A 15 2.79 9.86 1.04
CA THR A 15 1.36 9.91 0.70
C THR A 15 1.18 9.73 -0.80
N LEU A 16 0.50 8.66 -1.19
CA LEU A 16 0.15 8.36 -2.59
C LEU A 16 -1.34 8.58 -2.81
N LYS A 17 -1.69 9.22 -3.92
CA LYS A 17 -3.09 9.41 -4.31
C LYS A 17 -3.33 8.95 -5.73
N ILE A 18 -4.35 8.10 -5.91
CA ILE A 18 -4.75 7.58 -7.20
C ILE A 18 -6.28 7.48 -7.31
N THR A 19 -6.83 7.82 -8.47
CA THR A 19 -8.24 7.61 -8.76
C THR A 19 -8.42 6.26 -9.45
N ILE A 20 -9.35 5.44 -8.95
CA ILE A 20 -9.74 4.15 -9.51
C ILE A 20 -11.19 4.23 -9.99
N LYS A 21 -11.46 3.80 -11.23
CA LYS A 21 -12.78 3.84 -11.88
C LYS A 21 -13.68 2.68 -11.43
N LYS A 22 -13.83 2.55 -10.12
CA LYS A 22 -14.68 1.60 -9.41
C LYS A 22 -15.23 2.27 -8.15
N ASP A 23 -16.39 1.81 -7.70
CA ASP A 23 -16.96 2.18 -6.41
C ASP A 23 -16.07 1.75 -5.23
N SER A 24 -16.27 2.40 -4.09
CA SER A 24 -15.48 2.15 -2.88
C SER A 24 -15.61 0.73 -2.37
N ALA A 25 -16.77 0.09 -2.53
CA ALA A 25 -16.99 -1.28 -2.08
C ALA A 25 -16.13 -2.29 -2.85
N THR A 26 -16.00 -2.10 -4.17
CA THR A 26 -15.13 -2.91 -5.03
C THR A 26 -13.66 -2.73 -4.65
N VAL A 27 -13.22 -1.48 -4.47
CA VAL A 27 -11.82 -1.19 -4.09
C VAL A 27 -11.53 -1.72 -2.68
N PHE A 28 -12.45 -1.52 -1.73
CA PHE A 28 -12.31 -2.01 -0.37
C PHE A 28 -12.26 -3.53 -0.30
N ASN A 29 -13.02 -4.25 -1.12
CA ASN A 29 -12.94 -5.70 -1.22
C ASN A 29 -11.53 -6.17 -1.64
N LEU A 30 -10.91 -5.48 -2.61
CA LEU A 30 -9.53 -5.74 -3.05
C LEU A 30 -8.49 -5.44 -1.96
N LEU A 31 -8.76 -4.51 -1.05
CA LEU A 31 -7.84 -4.14 0.03
C LEU A 31 -8.01 -5.00 1.29
N SER A 32 -9.24 -5.46 1.57
CA SER A 32 -9.63 -5.96 2.90
C SER A 32 -9.97 -7.45 2.96
N THR A 33 -9.77 -8.20 1.88
CA THR A 33 -10.02 -9.65 1.83
C THR A 33 -8.81 -10.39 1.29
N THR A 34 -8.60 -11.64 1.73
CA THR A 34 -7.51 -12.49 1.19
C THR A 34 -7.65 -12.67 -0.32
N GLU A 35 -8.85 -13.02 -0.80
CA GLU A 35 -9.12 -13.20 -2.23
C GLU A 35 -8.92 -11.92 -3.04
N GLY A 36 -9.15 -10.75 -2.43
CA GLY A 36 -8.96 -9.46 -3.05
C GLY A 36 -7.50 -9.02 -3.08
N VAL A 37 -6.85 -9.04 -1.91
CA VAL A 37 -5.49 -8.52 -1.74
C VAL A 37 -4.49 -9.34 -2.56
N GLN A 38 -4.68 -10.67 -2.64
CA GLN A 38 -3.78 -11.54 -3.38
C GLN A 38 -3.82 -11.35 -4.90
N LYS A 39 -4.80 -10.60 -5.44
CA LYS A 39 -4.85 -10.29 -6.88
C LYS A 39 -3.80 -9.27 -7.30
N TRP A 40 -3.38 -8.39 -6.38
CA TRP A 40 -2.39 -7.35 -6.65
C TRP A 40 -1.16 -7.47 -5.74
N PHE A 41 -1.31 -8.03 -4.54
CA PHE A 41 -0.23 -8.30 -3.60
C PHE A 41 -0.32 -9.75 -3.07
N PRO A 42 0.15 -10.75 -3.85
CA PRO A 42 -0.04 -12.19 -3.56
C PRO A 42 0.49 -12.67 -2.21
N GLN A 43 1.49 -11.98 -1.66
CA GLN A 43 2.13 -12.33 -0.39
C GLN A 43 1.29 -11.97 0.84
N LEU A 44 0.22 -11.17 0.69
CA LEU A 44 -0.63 -10.77 1.81
C LEU A 44 -1.82 -11.72 2.00
N SER A 45 -2.17 -11.99 3.26
CA SER A 45 -3.39 -12.72 3.62
C SER A 45 -4.01 -12.20 4.91
N PHE A 46 -5.33 -12.30 5.05
CA PHE A 46 -6.07 -11.92 6.25
C PHE A 46 -6.38 -13.14 7.12
N LYS A 47 -6.10 -13.05 8.42
CA LYS A 47 -6.56 -14.01 9.43
C LYS A 47 -7.87 -13.55 10.09
N GLU A 48 -7.90 -12.31 10.57
CA GLU A 48 -9.08 -11.73 11.21
C GLU A 48 -9.27 -10.27 10.79
N ARG A 49 -10.42 -9.95 10.19
CA ARG A 49 -10.70 -8.65 9.52
C ARG A 49 -11.38 -7.65 10.46
N LYS A 50 -10.66 -7.19 11.47
CA LYS A 50 -11.12 -6.17 12.43
C LYS A 50 -9.91 -5.46 13.04
N VAL A 51 -10.12 -4.31 13.70
CA VAL A 51 -9.06 -3.65 14.48
C VAL A 51 -8.53 -4.60 15.57
N GLY A 52 -7.21 -4.72 15.68
CA GLY A 52 -6.50 -5.71 16.51
C GLY A 52 -6.48 -7.13 15.92
N GLY A 53 -7.15 -7.35 14.79
CA GLY A 53 -7.04 -8.55 14.00
C GLY A 53 -5.70 -8.65 13.28
N LYS A 54 -5.41 -9.81 12.69
CA LYS A 54 -4.10 -10.11 12.10
C LYS A 54 -4.14 -10.31 10.60
N MET A 55 -3.07 -9.88 9.96
CA MET A 55 -2.69 -10.19 8.58
C MET A 55 -1.36 -10.93 8.60
N THR A 56 -1.04 -11.61 7.50
CA THR A 56 0.23 -12.30 7.32
C THR A 56 0.87 -11.89 6.00
N PHE A 57 2.17 -11.68 6.06
CA PHE A 57 3.04 -11.50 4.91
C PHE A 57 3.86 -12.77 4.71
N HIS A 58 3.61 -13.44 3.58
CA HIS A 58 4.27 -14.68 3.19
C HIS A 58 5.56 -14.34 2.43
N MET A 59 6.69 -14.65 3.04
CA MET A 59 8.01 -14.48 2.43
C MET A 59 8.49 -15.82 1.90
N ASP A 60 9.06 -15.82 0.69
CA ASP A 60 9.64 -17.04 0.13
C ASP A 60 10.79 -17.53 1.02
N GLU A 61 10.77 -18.82 1.36
CA GLU A 61 11.80 -19.51 2.13
C GLU A 61 12.03 -18.98 3.57
N GLN A 62 11.11 -18.16 4.10
CA GLN A 62 11.17 -17.61 5.46
C GLN A 62 9.85 -17.84 6.21
N ASP A 63 9.88 -17.59 7.52
CA ASP A 63 8.67 -17.64 8.34
C ASP A 63 7.74 -16.48 7.99
N ASP A 64 6.44 -16.77 8.02
CA ASP A 64 5.37 -15.79 7.87
C ASP A 64 5.48 -14.66 8.90
N VAL A 65 5.44 -13.42 8.44
CA VAL A 65 5.44 -12.23 9.31
C VAL A 65 4.00 -11.85 9.65
N GLU A 66 3.68 -11.72 10.93
CA GLU A 66 2.37 -11.25 11.38
C GLU A 66 2.31 -9.72 11.46
N MET A 67 1.24 -9.16 10.91
CA MET A 67 0.92 -7.74 10.96
C MET A 67 -0.41 -7.54 11.68
N GLU A 68 -0.58 -6.42 12.37
CA GLU A 68 -1.80 -6.06 13.08
C GLU A 68 -2.60 -5.01 12.30
N ILE A 69 -3.92 -5.21 12.21
CA ILE A 69 -4.84 -4.24 11.62
C ILE A 69 -5.11 -3.12 12.63
N THR A 70 -4.76 -1.90 12.25
CA THR A 70 -4.88 -0.69 13.08
C THR A 70 -6.13 0.14 12.75
N ALA A 71 -6.68 -0.01 11.53
CA ALA A 71 -7.94 0.60 11.12
C ALA A 71 -8.73 -0.38 10.24
N PHE A 72 -10.05 -0.43 10.44
CA PHE A 72 -10.95 -1.25 9.61
C PHE A 72 -12.35 -0.64 9.63
N GLU A 73 -12.62 0.21 8.65
CA GLU A 73 -13.90 0.90 8.45
C GLU A 73 -14.43 0.54 7.06
N GLU A 74 -15.56 -0.17 7.01
CA GLU A 74 -16.09 -0.74 5.78
C GLU A 74 -16.27 0.33 4.69
N ASN A 75 -15.62 0.12 3.53
CA ASN A 75 -15.59 1.01 2.38
C ASN A 75 -14.97 2.39 2.62
N VAL A 76 -14.34 2.62 3.78
CA VAL A 76 -13.77 3.92 4.17
C VAL A 76 -12.28 3.82 4.40
N ALA A 77 -11.80 2.86 5.21
CA ALA A 77 -10.40 2.80 5.56
C ALA A 77 -9.93 1.40 5.98
N ILE A 78 -8.67 1.11 5.67
CA ILE A 78 -7.95 -0.04 6.23
C ILE A 78 -6.51 0.34 6.49
N GLY A 79 -5.99 0.03 7.68
CA GLY A 79 -4.60 0.27 8.04
C GLY A 79 -4.03 -0.91 8.82
N TYR A 80 -2.72 -1.09 8.72
CA TYR A 80 -2.00 -2.15 9.41
C TYR A 80 -0.54 -1.77 9.65
N THR A 81 0.08 -2.45 10.60
CA THR A 81 1.52 -2.36 10.85
C THR A 81 2.30 -2.91 9.65
N TRP A 82 3.45 -2.33 9.34
CA TRP A 82 4.32 -2.74 8.24
C TRP A 82 5.76 -2.83 8.74
N ASP A 83 6.17 -4.02 9.20
CA ASP A 83 7.39 -4.21 10.01
C ASP A 83 7.44 -3.18 11.15
N THR A 84 8.46 -2.32 11.24
CA THR A 84 8.56 -1.25 12.25
C THR A 84 7.77 0.02 11.86
N GLY A 85 7.22 0.07 10.66
CA GLY A 85 6.39 1.15 10.12
C GLY A 85 4.90 0.87 10.15
N ALA A 86 4.14 1.65 9.37
CA ALA A 86 2.70 1.51 9.24
C ALA A 86 2.21 1.99 7.87
N VAL A 87 1.15 1.35 7.38
CA VAL A 87 0.42 1.80 6.18
C VAL A 87 -1.07 1.96 6.48
N ARG A 88 -1.68 2.94 5.83
CA ARG A 88 -3.12 3.21 5.90
C ARG A 88 -3.65 3.58 4.52
N PHE A 89 -4.76 2.97 4.15
CA PHE A 89 -5.54 3.31 2.99
C PHE A 89 -6.82 4.01 3.42
N ASP A 90 -7.12 5.16 2.82
CA ASP A 90 -8.39 5.87 2.95
C ASP A 90 -9.07 5.99 1.58
N LEU A 91 -10.37 5.70 1.53
CA LEU A 91 -11.19 5.66 0.33
C LEU A 91 -12.20 6.81 0.37
N TYR A 92 -12.22 7.61 -0.70
CA TYR A 92 -13.18 8.68 -0.89
C TYR A 92 -14.02 8.39 -2.13
N ASP A 93 -15.26 7.96 -1.92
CA ASP A 93 -16.17 7.56 -2.98
C ASP A 93 -16.85 8.77 -3.63
N SER A 94 -16.97 8.73 -4.96
CA SER A 94 -17.78 9.65 -5.76
C SER A 94 -18.94 8.95 -6.49
N GLY A 95 -19.14 7.66 -6.23
CA GLY A 95 -20.17 6.80 -6.81
C GLY A 95 -19.63 5.88 -7.91
N SER A 96 -19.04 6.45 -8.96
CA SER A 96 -18.46 5.68 -10.08
C SER A 96 -16.93 5.56 -10.03
N GLU A 97 -16.29 6.35 -9.18
CA GLU A 97 -14.84 6.40 -9.01
C GLU A 97 -14.50 6.59 -7.54
N THR A 98 -13.40 5.97 -7.11
CA THR A 98 -12.85 6.10 -5.76
C THR A 98 -11.51 6.80 -5.84
N VAL A 99 -11.33 7.85 -5.05
CA VAL A 99 -9.99 8.38 -4.76
C VAL A 99 -9.43 7.56 -3.61
N LEU A 100 -8.37 6.81 -3.90
CA LEU A 100 -7.62 6.03 -2.92
C LEU A 100 -6.38 6.83 -2.50
N ILE A 101 -6.22 7.00 -1.20
CA ILE A 101 -5.04 7.60 -0.58
C ILE A 101 -4.34 6.51 0.23
N LEU A 102 -3.04 6.32 0.00
CA LEU A 102 -2.17 5.54 0.87
C LEU A 102 -1.28 6.52 1.64
N ASP A 103 -1.29 6.41 2.95
CA ASP A 103 -0.32 7.03 3.85
C ASP A 103 0.58 5.94 4.44
N GLU A 104 1.88 6.15 4.32
CA GLU A 104 2.91 5.25 4.78
C GLU A 104 3.89 6.00 5.67
N PHE A 105 4.26 5.37 6.78
CA PHE A 105 5.29 5.84 7.70
C PHE A 105 6.34 4.75 7.90
N LEU A 106 7.61 5.12 7.73
CA LEU A 106 8.76 4.26 8.01
C LEU A 106 9.74 5.00 8.94
N PRO A 107 10.09 4.43 10.10
CA PRO A 107 11.10 5.01 10.98
C PRO A 107 12.48 4.98 10.33
N PHE A 108 13.41 5.86 10.75
CA PHE A 108 14.75 5.94 10.11
C PHE A 108 15.63 4.70 10.30
N ASP A 109 15.32 3.83 11.26
CA ASP A 109 15.99 2.54 11.42
C ASP A 109 15.43 1.46 10.47
N PHE A 110 14.34 1.75 9.75
CA PHE A 110 13.79 0.87 8.73
C PHE A 110 14.79 0.71 7.58
N PRO A 111 15.14 -0.54 7.20
CA PRO A 111 16.08 -0.77 6.12
C PRO A 111 15.47 -0.39 4.77
N HIS A 112 16.22 0.34 3.93
CA HIS A 112 15.85 0.60 2.54
C HIS A 112 14.52 1.36 2.32
N ILE A 113 14.23 2.42 3.10
CA ILE A 113 13.04 3.30 2.95
C ILE A 113 12.70 3.63 1.49
N ILE A 114 13.70 4.01 0.68
CA ILE A 114 13.51 4.37 -0.73
C ILE A 114 12.96 3.18 -1.55
N LEU A 115 13.44 1.96 -1.28
CA LEU A 115 12.97 0.75 -1.94
C LEU A 115 11.52 0.45 -1.57
N ASP A 116 11.17 0.54 -0.28
CA ASP A 116 9.81 0.25 0.20
C ASP A 116 8.79 1.24 -0.38
N PHE A 117 9.11 2.55 -0.33
CA PHE A 117 8.30 3.60 -0.94
C PHE A 117 8.06 3.34 -2.45
N SER A 118 9.12 2.96 -3.18
CA SER A 118 9.02 2.64 -4.61
C SER A 118 8.17 1.38 -4.87
N GLY A 119 8.21 0.41 -3.95
CA GLY A 119 7.39 -0.80 -3.96
C GLY A 119 5.91 -0.48 -3.81
N TRP A 120 5.53 0.31 -2.81
CA TRP A 120 4.15 0.75 -2.61
C TRP A 120 3.60 1.57 -3.77
N GLN A 121 4.45 2.37 -4.43
CA GLN A 121 4.07 3.08 -5.65
C GLN A 121 3.72 2.14 -6.81
N PHE A 122 4.49 1.06 -7.00
CA PHE A 122 4.12 0.01 -7.94
C PHE A 122 2.80 -0.65 -7.52
N GLN A 123 2.67 -1.03 -6.26
CA GLN A 123 1.49 -1.74 -5.76
C GLN A 123 0.20 -0.91 -5.89
N MET A 124 0.24 0.40 -5.66
CA MET A 124 -0.89 1.31 -5.91
C MET A 124 -1.33 1.33 -7.39
N LYS A 125 -0.37 1.30 -8.32
CA LYS A 125 -0.65 1.21 -9.76
C LYS A 125 -1.18 -0.19 -10.13
N ASN A 126 -0.62 -1.23 -9.52
CA ASN A 126 -1.03 -2.61 -9.75
C ASN A 126 -2.47 -2.86 -9.27
N LEU A 127 -2.81 -2.41 -8.06
CA LEU A 127 -4.18 -2.41 -7.53
C LEU A 127 -5.16 -1.73 -8.48
N LYS A 128 -4.80 -0.54 -9.00
CA LYS A 128 -5.64 0.16 -9.98
C LYS A 128 -5.85 -0.68 -11.24
N SER A 129 -4.79 -1.29 -11.79
CA SER A 129 -4.90 -2.15 -12.97
C SER A 129 -5.86 -3.31 -12.70
N VAL A 130 -5.64 -4.07 -11.62
CA VAL A 130 -6.50 -5.18 -11.22
C VAL A 130 -7.94 -4.74 -11.04
N ALA A 131 -8.19 -3.60 -10.40
CA ALA A 131 -9.52 -3.08 -10.18
C ALA A 131 -10.23 -2.71 -11.50
N GLU A 132 -9.53 -2.11 -12.46
CA GLU A 132 -10.13 -1.57 -13.68
C GLU A 132 -10.19 -2.58 -14.84
N THR A 133 -9.19 -3.45 -14.95
CA THR A 133 -9.00 -4.37 -16.07
C THR A 133 -9.15 -5.83 -15.68
N GLY A 134 -8.99 -6.16 -14.38
CA GLY A 134 -8.92 -7.53 -13.89
C GLY A 134 -7.53 -8.15 -13.96
N GLU A 135 -6.54 -7.45 -14.52
CA GLU A 135 -5.19 -7.99 -14.77
C GLU A 135 -4.11 -7.21 -13.99
N PRO A 136 -3.14 -7.90 -13.39
CA PRO A 136 -1.99 -7.24 -12.75
C PRO A 136 -1.05 -6.63 -13.79
N LEU A 137 -0.27 -5.63 -13.36
CA LEU A 137 0.81 -5.06 -14.15
C LEU A 137 2.00 -6.02 -14.22
N ASP A 138 2.69 -6.02 -15.37
CA ASP A 138 3.99 -6.65 -15.47
C ASP A 138 5.03 -5.80 -14.72
N GLN A 139 5.55 -6.35 -13.63
CA GLN A 139 6.55 -5.68 -12.80
C GLN A 139 7.84 -5.39 -13.57
N SER A 140 8.19 -6.18 -14.59
CA SER A 140 9.41 -6.01 -15.37
C SER A 140 9.37 -4.77 -16.29
N GLU A 141 8.17 -4.26 -16.57
CA GLU A 141 7.97 -3.02 -17.33
C GLU A 141 7.97 -1.76 -16.44
N TYR A 142 8.03 -1.94 -15.11
CA TYR A 142 8.04 -0.84 -14.17
C TYR A 142 9.44 -0.28 -13.98
N ASP A 143 9.61 1.00 -14.31
CA ASP A 143 10.88 1.73 -14.12
C ASP A 143 11.10 2.08 -12.64
N PHE A 144 11.53 1.09 -11.86
CA PHE A 144 11.85 1.26 -10.45
C PHE A 144 12.98 2.25 -10.22
N ASP A 145 13.97 2.34 -11.13
CA ASP A 145 15.14 3.19 -10.94
C ASP A 145 14.75 4.67 -10.98
N SER A 146 13.95 5.07 -11.96
CA SER A 146 13.41 6.44 -12.03
C SER A 146 12.56 6.81 -10.81
N VAL A 147 11.76 5.88 -10.29
CA VAL A 147 10.95 6.10 -9.08
C VAL A 147 11.83 6.24 -7.84
N LYS A 148 12.85 5.39 -7.70
CA LYS A 148 13.82 5.47 -6.60
C LYS A 148 14.58 6.80 -6.62
N ASP A 149 15.04 7.23 -7.79
CA ASP A 149 15.73 8.52 -7.97
C ASP A 149 14.83 9.71 -7.57
N GLU A 150 13.53 9.65 -7.92
CA GLU A 150 12.56 10.68 -7.53
C GLU A 150 12.35 10.72 -6.02
N VAL A 151 12.18 9.55 -5.39
CA VAL A 151 12.02 9.43 -3.93
C VAL A 151 13.26 9.96 -3.22
N GLU A 152 14.46 9.55 -3.65
CA GLU A 152 15.74 10.01 -3.07
C GLU A 152 15.88 11.53 -3.17
N THR A 153 15.61 12.10 -4.34
CA THR A 153 15.71 13.53 -4.59
C THR A 153 14.74 14.35 -3.74
N LYS A 154 13.51 13.86 -3.55
CA LYS A 154 12.46 14.60 -2.83
C LYS A 154 12.50 14.41 -1.32
N LEU A 155 12.88 13.23 -0.85
CA LEU A 155 12.98 12.93 0.57
C LEU A 155 14.26 13.54 1.19
N ASP A 156 15.27 13.78 0.36
CA ASP A 156 16.55 14.40 0.73
C ASP A 156 17.13 13.75 2.00
N LEU A 157 17.32 12.43 1.99
CA LEU A 157 17.86 11.68 3.14
C LEU A 157 19.37 11.93 3.38
N GLY A 158 19.91 13.03 2.87
CA GLY A 158 21.31 13.45 3.04
C GLY A 158 21.70 13.75 4.48
#